data_AF-A0A836SHA5-F1
#
_entry.id   AF-A0A836SHA5-F1
#
_cell.length_a   1.000
_cell.length_b   1.000
_cell.length_c   1.000
_cell.angle_alpha   90.00
_cell.angle_beta   90.00
_cell.angle_gamma   90.00
#
_symmetry.space_group_name_H-M   'P 1'
#
loop_
_entity.id
_entity.type
_entity.pdbx_description
1 polymer ?
#
loop_
_entity_poly.entity_id
_entity_poly.type
_entity_poly.pdbx_seq_one_letter_code
_entity_poly.pdbx_strand_id
1 'polypeptide(L)'
;MWVIENGQQWVAFIDPHGLRYARGGFSDPKIRLHKELKSLESKLQSHCSRWKAHLTSFIISTSAYDEIRKTLGTGLHTKEEFEKEHVMFQEDSDYIEKCLKMILT
;
A
#
# COMPACT_ATOMS: atom_id res chain seq x y z
N MET A 1 -8.24 1.16 -6.52
CA MET A 1 -8.31 0.04 -7.48
C MET A 1 -9.26 -1.01 -6.94
N TRP A 2 -10.09 -1.59 -7.81
CA TRP A 2 -11.04 -2.64 -7.43
C TRP A 2 -10.96 -3.77 -8.46
N VAL A 3 -10.66 -4.98 -7.99
CA VAL A 3 -10.60 -6.19 -8.82
C VAL A 3 -11.62 -7.20 -8.28
N ILE A 4 -12.34 -7.87 -9.19
CA ILE A 4 -13.28 -8.94 -8.87
C ILE A 4 -12.95 -10.12 -9.79
N GLU A 5 -12.55 -11.24 -9.20
CA GLU A 5 -12.15 -12.42 -9.96
C GLU A 5 -12.34 -13.68 -9.11
N ASN A 6 -12.79 -14.79 -9.71
CA ASN A 6 -12.83 -16.11 -9.08
C ASN A 6 -13.52 -16.16 -7.69
N GLY A 7 -14.62 -15.41 -7.53
CA GLY A 7 -15.37 -15.36 -6.27
C GLY A 7 -14.72 -14.49 -5.17
N GLN A 8 -13.68 -13.74 -5.51
CA GLN A 8 -12.96 -12.84 -4.62
C GLN A 8 -13.09 -11.40 -5.11
N GLN A 9 -12.97 -10.46 -4.17
CA GLN A 9 -12.87 -9.03 -4.47
C GLN A 9 -11.71 -8.41 -3.69
N TRP A 10 -10.94 -7.58 -4.36
CA TRP A 10 -9.84 -6.81 -3.76
C TRP A 10 -10.14 -5.33 -3.92
N VAL A 11 -10.24 -4.62 -2.80
CA VAL A 11 -10.39 -3.17 -2.77
C VAL A 11 -9.10 -2.59 -2.22
N ALA A 12 -8.34 -1.94 -3.10
CA ALA A 12 -7.10 -1.26 -2.77
C ALA A 12 -7.31 0.25 -2.82
N PHE A 13 -7.11 0.94 -1.70
CA PHE A 13 -7.07 2.40 -1.64
C PHE A 13 -5.69 2.87 -2.11
N ILE A 14 -5.63 3.78 -3.09
CA ILE A 14 -4.36 4.25 -3.67
C ILE A 14 -4.27 5.75 -3.42
N ASP A 15 -3.25 6.18 -2.67
CA ASP A 15 -3.00 7.58 -2.33
C ASP A 15 -1.73 8.07 -3.04
N PRO A 16 -1.83 8.88 -4.12
CA PRO A 16 -0.68 9.53 -4.74
C PRO A 16 -0.23 10.68 -3.84
N HIS A 17 0.76 10.44 -2.97
CA HIS A 17 1.15 11.37 -1.91
C HIS A 17 2.66 11.55 -1.75
N GLY A 18 3.08 12.77 -1.43
CA GLY A 18 4.45 13.05 -1.01
C GLY A 18 4.67 12.62 0.44
N LEU A 19 5.62 11.74 0.69
CA LEU A 19 5.92 11.23 2.05
C LEU A 19 6.87 12.13 2.85
N ARG A 20 7.20 13.30 2.32
CA ARG A 20 8.16 14.25 2.90
C ARG A 20 7.81 14.72 4.32
N TYR A 21 6.53 14.68 4.70
CA TYR A 21 6.07 15.07 6.04
C TYR A 21 5.68 13.89 6.93
N ALA A 22 5.91 12.65 6.49
CA ALA A 22 5.66 11.45 7.29
C ALA A 22 6.71 11.29 8.40
N ARG A 23 6.60 12.11 9.44
CA ARG A 23 7.57 12.20 10.55
C ARG A 23 7.66 10.90 11.36
N GLY A 24 6.65 10.04 11.26
CA GLY A 24 6.62 8.73 11.92
C GLY A 24 7.45 7.65 11.21
N GLY A 25 8.09 7.92 10.07
CA GLY A 25 8.70 6.86 9.27
C GLY A 25 7.63 5.86 8.83
N PHE A 26 7.94 4.56 8.79
CA PHE A 26 6.96 3.50 8.56
C PHE A 26 5.87 3.37 9.63
N SER A 27 6.01 4.08 10.75
CA SER A 27 4.95 4.20 11.75
C SER A 27 3.95 5.32 11.46
N ASP A 28 4.09 6.04 10.34
CA ASP A 28 3.07 7.00 9.91
C ASP A 28 1.72 6.29 9.70
N PRO A 29 0.60 6.84 10.22
CA PRO A 29 -0.73 6.22 10.08
C PRO A 29 -1.12 5.94 8.63
N LYS A 30 -0.69 6.77 7.67
CA LYS A 30 -0.99 6.54 6.26
C LYS A 30 -0.28 5.30 5.72
N ILE A 31 0.98 5.11 6.11
CA ILE A 31 1.76 3.92 5.71
C ILE A 31 1.17 2.67 6.37
N ARG A 32 0.80 2.75 7.66
CA ARG A 32 0.23 1.60 8.39
C ARG A 32 -1.21 1.25 8.02
N LEU A 33 -1.91 2.09 7.25
CA LEU A 33 -3.31 1.87 6.88
C LEU A 33 -3.55 0.47 6.27
N HIS A 34 -2.59 -0.05 5.49
CA HIS A 34 -2.73 -1.38 4.88
C HIS A 34 -2.86 -2.50 5.94
N LYS A 35 -2.19 -2.36 7.08
CA LYS A 35 -2.26 -3.30 8.22
C LYS A 35 -3.60 -3.19 8.94
N GLU A 36 -4.08 -1.96 9.13
CA GLU A 36 -5.39 -1.70 9.75
C GLU A 36 -6.52 -2.26 8.88
N LEU A 37 -6.48 -2.01 7.57
CA LEU A 37 -7.43 -2.56 6.60
C LEU A 37 -7.41 -4.10 6.60
N LYS A 38 -6.23 -4.72 6.69
CA LYS A 38 -6.12 -6.18 6.80
C LYS A 38 -6.86 -6.73 8.03
N SER A 39 -6.77 -6.03 9.16
CA SER A 39 -7.49 -6.41 10.39
C SER A 39 -9.02 -6.27 10.27
N LEU A 40 -9.49 -5.39 9.37
CA LEU A 40 -10.91 -5.15 9.11
C LEU A 40 -11.54 -6.13 8.12
N GLU A 41 -10.74 -6.88 7.34
CA GLU A 41 -11.26 -7.85 6.36
C GLU A 41 -12.25 -8.84 6.98
N SER A 42 -11.94 -9.37 8.17
CA SER A 42 -12.82 -10.34 8.85
C SER A 42 -14.18 -9.74 9.23
N LYS A 43 -14.19 -8.48 9.69
CA LYS A 43 -15.41 -7.74 10.00
C LYS A 43 -16.20 -7.47 8.73
N LEU A 44 -15.55 -6.99 7.67
CA LEU A 44 -16.20 -6.74 6.39
C LEU A 44 -16.79 -8.01 5.77
N GLN A 45 -16.10 -9.14 5.91
CA GLN A 45 -16.54 -10.42 5.34
C GLN A 45 -17.91 -10.83 5.88
N SER A 46 -18.23 -10.51 7.14
CA SER A 46 -19.55 -10.80 7.73
C SER A 46 -20.71 -10.09 7.02
N HIS A 47 -20.42 -9.00 6.29
CA HIS A 47 -21.36 -8.25 5.47
C HIS A 47 -21.30 -8.62 3.98
N CYS A 48 -20.34 -9.46 3.57
CA CYS A 48 -20.15 -9.86 2.18
C CYS A 48 -20.62 -11.30 1.97
N SER A 49 -21.78 -11.49 1.33
CA SER A 49 -22.34 -12.81 1.05
C SER A 49 -21.90 -13.41 -0.30
N ARG A 50 -21.47 -12.57 -1.25
CA ARG A 50 -21.17 -12.98 -2.63
C ARG A 50 -19.70 -13.25 -2.90
N TRP A 51 -18.80 -12.48 -2.29
CA TRP A 51 -17.36 -12.54 -2.56
C TRP A 51 -16.56 -12.54 -1.28
N LYS A 52 -15.42 -13.23 -1.31
CA LYS A 52 -14.40 -13.07 -0.28
C LYS A 52 -13.74 -11.70 -0.43
N ALA A 53 -13.76 -10.88 0.62
CA ALA A 53 -13.28 -9.51 0.57
C ALA A 53 -11.85 -9.39 1.07
N HIS A 54 -11.03 -8.68 0.29
CA HIS A 54 -9.67 -8.32 0.61
C HIS A 54 -9.50 -6.81 0.57
N LEU A 55 -8.84 -6.26 1.59
CA LEU A 55 -8.63 -4.82 1.75
C LEU A 55 -7.15 -4.52 1.88
N THR A 56 -6.72 -3.50 1.16
CA THR A 56 -5.37 -2.97 1.32
C THR A 56 -5.31 -1.50 0.94
N SER A 57 -4.16 -0.87 1.20
CA SER A 57 -3.85 0.46 0.69
C SER A 57 -2.44 0.50 0.13
N PHE A 58 -2.20 1.39 -0.82
CA PHE A 58 -0.87 1.71 -1.33
C PHE A 58 -0.67 3.22 -1.28
N ILE A 59 0.54 3.63 -0.93
CA ILE A 59 1.02 4.98 -1.18
C ILE A 59 1.83 4.94 -2.45
N ILE A 60 1.50 5.81 -3.40
CA ILE A 60 2.31 6.03 -4.59
C ILE A 60 3.05 7.33 -4.38
N SER A 61 4.34 7.25 -4.07
CA SER A 61 5.17 8.42 -3.90
C SER A 61 5.44 9.08 -5.24
N THR A 62 5.04 10.34 -5.35
CA THR A 62 5.36 11.21 -6.49
C THR A 62 6.74 11.85 -6.37
N SER A 63 7.38 11.73 -5.20
CA SER A 63 8.76 12.13 -4.94
C SER A 63 9.72 10.98 -5.23
N ALA A 64 10.96 11.31 -5.61
CA ALA A 64 12.00 10.31 -5.89
C ALA A 64 12.39 9.53 -4.62
N TYR A 65 12.77 8.26 -4.79
CA TYR A 65 13.19 7.40 -3.68
C TYR A 65 14.33 8.00 -2.87
N ASP A 66 15.34 8.57 -3.53
CA ASP A 66 16.49 9.16 -2.84
C ASP A 66 16.13 10.37 -1.96
N GLU A 67 15.06 11.10 -2.29
CA GLU A 67 14.55 12.20 -1.46
C GLU A 67 13.80 11.63 -0.24
N ILE A 68 12.91 10.68 -0.48
CA ILE A 68 12.07 10.09 0.57
C ILE A 68 12.91 9.28 1.55
N ARG A 69 13.82 8.41 1.08
CA ARG A 69 14.70 7.62 1.93
C ARG A 69 15.45 8.49 2.93
N LYS A 70 15.99 9.64 2.50
CA LYS A 70 16.76 10.56 3.35
C LYS A 70 15.91 11.26 4.41
N THR A 71 14.63 11.48 4.11
CA THR A 71 13.71 12.24 4.98
C THR A 71 12.86 11.33 5.88
N LEU A 72 12.71 10.07 5.50
CA LEU A 72 11.85 9.10 6.16
C LEU A 72 12.67 8.13 7.01
N GLY A 73 12.65 8.33 8.33
CA GLY A 73 13.33 7.45 9.29
C GLY A 73 14.85 7.63 9.31
N THR A 74 15.59 6.53 9.15
CA THR A 74 17.05 6.48 9.36
C THR A 74 17.89 6.84 8.15
N GLY A 75 17.29 7.06 6.97
CA GLY A 75 18.07 7.25 5.75
C GLY A 75 18.57 5.96 5.10
N LEU A 76 18.27 4.78 5.67
CA LEU A 76 18.86 3.51 5.24
C LEU A 76 17.91 2.58 4.51
N HIS A 77 16.62 2.94 4.44
CA HIS A 77 15.60 2.03 3.93
C HIS A 77 15.75 1.71 2.44
N THR A 78 15.69 0.43 2.08
CA THR A 78 15.74 -0.01 0.67
C THR A 78 14.37 0.13 0.01
N LYS A 79 14.31 0.16 -1.33
CA LYS A 79 13.01 0.18 -2.05
C LYS A 79 12.15 -1.01 -1.65
N GLU A 80 12.74 -2.19 -1.48
CA GLU A 80 12.04 -3.41 -1.07
C GLU A 80 11.43 -3.28 0.35
N GLU A 81 12.06 -2.52 1.25
CA GLU A 81 11.48 -2.22 2.57
C GLU A 81 10.27 -1.28 2.47
N PHE A 82 10.31 -0.28 1.58
CA PHE A 82 9.15 0.55 1.26
C PHE A 82 8.02 -0.28 0.66
N GLU A 83 8.33 -1.16 -0.28
CA GLU A 83 7.35 -2.03 -0.95
C GLU A 83 6.65 -2.97 0.05
N LYS A 84 7.38 -3.53 1.03
CA LYS A 84 6.80 -4.32 2.13
C LYS A 84 5.81 -3.54 2.98
N GLU A 85 5.99 -2.23 3.09
CA GLU A 85 5.08 -1.31 3.78
C GLU A 85 4.05 -0.68 2.83
N HIS A 86 3.89 -1.25 1.63
CA HIS A 86 2.93 -0.81 0.61
C HIS A 86 3.18 0.61 0.09
N VAL A 87 4.44 1.04 0.08
CA VAL A 87 4.89 2.29 -0.52
C VAL A 87 5.61 1.99 -1.84
N MET A 88 5.07 2.50 -2.93
CA MET A 88 5.64 2.39 -4.27
C MET A 88 6.12 3.76 -4.75
N PHE A 89 7.11 3.80 -5.64
CA PHE A 89 7.60 5.05 -6.22
C PHE A 89 7.14 5.18 -7.66
N GLN A 90 6.52 6.31 -8.01
CA GLN A 90 6.00 6.55 -9.36
C GLN A 90 7.10 6.60 -10.42
N GLU A 91 8.34 6.88 -10.02
CA GLU A 91 9.52 6.87 -10.90
C GLU A 91 9.85 5.47 -11.44
N ASP A 92 9.42 4.40 -10.74
CA ASP A 92 9.64 3.03 -11.17
C ASP A 92 8.55 2.64 -12.17
N SER A 93 8.91 2.32 -13.41
CA SER A 93 7.95 2.05 -14.50
C SER A 93 6.99 0.88 -14.22
N ASP A 94 7.35 -0.01 -13.30
CA ASP A 94 6.62 -1.22 -12.92
C ASP A 94 5.76 -1.06 -11.66
N TYR A 95 5.63 0.15 -11.10
CA TYR A 95 4.95 0.36 -9.81
C TYR A 95 3.49 -0.13 -9.78
N ILE A 96 2.74 0.04 -10.88
CA ILE A 96 1.36 -0.47 -11.01
C ILE A 96 1.35 -2.00 -11.08
N GLU A 97 2.30 -2.59 -11.80
CA GLU A 97 2.44 -4.04 -11.88
C GLU A 97 2.74 -4.64 -10.51
N LYS A 98 3.61 -4.00 -9.72
CA LYS A 98 3.88 -4.37 -8.32
C LYS A 98 2.63 -4.31 -7.46
N CYS A 99 1.84 -3.23 -7.55
CA CYS A 99 0.56 -3.14 -6.83
C CYS A 99 -0.39 -4.29 -7.19
N LEU A 100 -0.52 -4.62 -8.48
CA LEU A 100 -1.38 -5.71 -8.95
C LEU A 100 -0.88 -7.07 -8.47
N LYS A 101 0.43 -7.34 -8.59
CA LYS A 101 1.03 -8.59 -8.09
C LYS A 101 0.77 -8.77 -6.60
N MET A 102 0.91 -7.72 -5.79
CA MET A 102 0.67 -7.79 -4.34
C MET A 102 -0.78 -8.09 -3.94
N ILE A 103 -1.76 -7.77 -4.79
CA ILE A 103 -3.17 -8.09 -4.50
C ILE A 103 -3.63 -9.40 -5.14
N LEU A 104 -3.02 -9.85 -6.24
CA LEU A 104 -3.45 -11.05 -6.97
C LEU A 104 -2.68 -12.34 -6.64
N THR A 105 -1.65 -12.27 -5.80
CA THR A 105 -0.98 -13.45 -5.19
C THR A 105 -1.73 -13.99 -3.99
#